data_AF-A0A0F9DNH6-F1
#
_entry.id   AF-A0A0F9DNH6-F1
#
_cell.length_a   1.000
_cell.length_b   1.000
_cell.length_c   1.000
_cell.angle_alpha   90.00
_cell.angle_beta   90.00
_cell.angle_gamma   90.00
#
_symmetry.space_group_name_H-M   'P 1'
#
loop_
_entity.id
_entity.type
_entity.pdbx_description
1 polymer ?
#
loop_
_entity_poly.entity_id
_entity_poly.type
_entity_poly.pdbx_seq_one_letter_code
_entity_poly.pdbx_strand_id
1 'polypeptide(L)' 'PPRDFALGQLAQRYGEVPVAVGVTNKGALVEVLTSADGGTWTIIVTTPQGMSCLVAAGEGWRFLPRTDPRIGPRA' A
#
# COMPACT_ATOMS: atom_id res chain seq x y z
N PRO A 1 -2.94 13.46 -7.31
CA PRO A 1 -2.26 13.25 -8.61
C PRO A 1 -2.79 11.96 -9.29
N PRO A 2 -2.58 11.74 -10.59
CA PRO A 2 -2.81 10.41 -11.17
C PRO A 2 -2.06 9.34 -10.38
N ARG A 3 -2.67 8.16 -10.23
CA ARG A 3 -2.09 7.05 -9.43
C ARG A 3 -0.64 6.75 -9.78
N ASP A 4 -0.34 6.60 -11.06
CA ASP A 4 1.01 6.21 -11.50
C ASP A 4 2.05 7.30 -11.17
N PHE A 5 1.65 8.58 -11.15
CA PHE A 5 2.52 9.65 -10.70
C PHE A 5 2.79 9.55 -9.19
N ALA A 6 1.77 9.27 -8.38
CA ALA A 6 1.93 9.09 -6.94
C ALA A 6 2.86 7.90 -6.63
N LEU A 7 2.62 6.76 -7.28
CA LEU A 7 3.45 5.55 -7.15
C LEU A 7 4.89 5.83 -7.58
N GLY A 8 5.08 6.50 -8.72
CA GLY A 8 6.41 6.86 -9.22
C GLY A 8 7.17 7.77 -8.25
N GLN A 9 6.51 8.76 -7.65
CA GLN A 9 7.14 9.62 -6.65
C GLN A 9 7.55 8.86 -5.38
N LEU A 10 6.68 7.99 -4.86
CA LEU A 10 6.96 7.19 -3.66
C LEU A 10 8.09 6.18 -3.91
N ALA A 11 8.07 5.50 -5.05
CA ALA A 11 9.13 4.58 -5.44
C ALA A 11 10.48 5.29 -5.62
N GLN A 12 10.51 6.44 -6.29
CA GLN A 12 11.76 7.16 -6.53
C GLN A 12 12.36 7.79 -5.28
N ARG A 13 11.53 8.30 -4.36
CA ARG A 13 12.00 9.02 -3.17
C ARG A 13 12.26 8.13 -1.97
N TYR A 14 11.46 7.09 -1.80
CA TYR A 14 11.45 6.26 -0.58
C TYR A 14 11.66 4.77 -0.86
N GLY A 15 11.75 4.36 -2.13
CA GLY A 15 11.80 2.94 -2.48
C GLY A 15 10.50 2.20 -2.16
N GLU A 16 9.41 2.94 -1.96
CA GLU A 16 8.13 2.39 -1.54
C GLU A 16 7.37 1.78 -2.72
N VAL A 17 6.93 0.54 -2.56
CA VAL A 17 6.10 -0.19 -3.54
C VAL A 17 4.85 -0.76 -2.87
N PRO A 18 3.71 -0.90 -3.58
CA PRO A 18 2.50 -1.47 -3.00
C PRO A 18 2.71 -2.90 -2.50
N VAL A 19 2.36 -3.16 -1.23
CA VAL A 19 2.43 -4.50 -0.60
C VAL A 19 1.05 -5.05 -0.24
N ALA A 20 0.04 -4.18 -0.17
CA ALA A 20 -1.35 -4.56 0.02
C ALA A 20 -2.27 -3.58 -0.70
N VAL A 21 -3.40 -4.10 -1.19
CA VAL A 21 -4.40 -3.32 -1.92
C VAL A 21 -5.80 -3.82 -1.58
N GLY A 22 -6.77 -2.91 -1.55
CA GLY A 22 -8.18 -3.24 -1.35
C GLY A 22 -9.10 -2.21 -2.00
N VAL A 23 -10.28 -2.66 -2.43
CA VAL A 23 -11.33 -1.78 -2.97
C VAL A 23 -12.31 -1.47 -1.84
N THR A 24 -12.57 -0.20 -1.61
CA THR A 24 -13.56 0.28 -0.63
C THR A 24 -14.98 0.07 -1.15
N ASN A 25 -15.97 0.13 -0.26
CA ASN A 25 -17.39 0.10 -0.63
C ASN A 25 -17.83 1.24 -1.59
N LYS A 26 -17.03 2.30 -1.71
CA LYS A 26 -17.25 3.42 -2.65
C LYS A 26 -16.44 3.28 -3.95
N GLY A 27 -15.81 2.13 -4.18
CA GLY A 27 -15.03 1.85 -5.38
C GLY A 27 -13.65 2.51 -5.43
N ALA A 28 -13.24 3.25 -4.38
CA ALA A 28 -11.88 3.77 -4.29
C ALA A 28 -10.90 2.65 -3.93
N LEU A 29 -9.68 2.72 -4.46
CA LEU A 29 -8.59 1.80 -4.17
C LEU A 29 -7.80 2.32 -2.97
N VAL A 30 -7.61 1.51 -1.94
CA VAL A 30 -6.69 1.77 -0.83
C VAL A 30 -5.44 0.94 -1.08
N GLU A 31 -4.28 1.57 -1.02
CA GLU A 31 -2.99 0.93 -1.23
C GLU A 31 -2.07 1.22 -0.04
N VAL A 32 -1.41 0.18 0.46
CA VAL A 32 -0.34 0.28 1.45
C VAL A 32 0.97 0.04 0.71
N LEU A 33 1.91 0.98 0.83
CA LEU A 33 3.22 0.94 0.21
C LEU A 33 4.31 0.93 1.27
N THR A 34 5.39 0.19 1.03
CA THR A 34 6.52 0.09 1.96
C THR A 34 7.84 0.02 1.22
N SER A 35 8.91 0.50 1.83
CA SER A 35 10.26 0.15 1.40
C SER A 35 10.51 -1.35 1.61
N ALA A 36 11.50 -1.91 0.92
CA ALA A 36 11.81 -3.34 0.99
C ALA A 36 12.16 -3.83 2.41
N ASP A 37 12.79 -2.97 3.21
CA ASP A 37 13.17 -3.22 4.61
C ASP A 37 12.07 -2.82 5.61
N GLY A 38 10.95 -2.27 5.15
CA GLY A 38 9.91 -1.71 6.00
C GLY A 38 10.31 -0.43 6.74
N GLY A 39 11.45 0.19 6.37
CA GLY A 39 11.94 1.44 6.91
C GLY A 39 10.92 2.57 6.79
N THR A 40 10.30 2.74 5.61
CA THR A 40 9.23 3.73 5.37
C THR A 40 7.96 3.07 4.84
N TRP A 41 6.82 3.73 5.05
CA TRP A 41 5.55 3.33 4.49
C TRP A 41 4.62 4.52 4.21
N THR A 42 3.73 4.32 3.24
CA THR A 42 2.65 5.26 2.90
C THR A 42 1.35 4.51 2.63
N ILE A 43 0.23 5.11 3.06
CA ILE A 43 -1.12 4.69 2.66
C ILE A 43 -1.69 5.76 1.73
N ILE A 44 -2.09 5.36 0.53
CA ILE A 44 -2.81 6.22 -0.41
C ILE A 44 -4.21 5.68 -0.67
N VAL A 45 -5.10 6.59 -1.08
CA VAL A 45 -6.41 6.25 -1.63
C VAL A 45 -6.54 6.85 -3.01
N THR A 46 -6.92 6.03 -3.99
CA THR A 46 -7.18 6.43 -5.38
C THR A 46 -8.66 6.33 -5.67
N THR A 47 -9.30 7.43 -6.08
CA THR A 47 -10.71 7.44 -6.44
C THR A 47 -10.95 6.77 -7.80
N PRO A 48 -12.19 6.37 -8.14
CA PRO A 48 -12.52 5.85 -9.46
C PRO A 48 -12.18 6.80 -10.62
N GLN A 49 -12.06 8.10 -10.35
CA GLN A 49 -11.64 9.12 -11.33
C GLN A 49 -10.11 9.15 -11.54
N GLY A 50 -9.36 8.25 -10.91
CA GLY A 50 -7.92 8.11 -11.07
C GLY A 50 -7.07 9.04 -10.21
N MET A 51 -7.69 9.79 -9.29
CA MET A 51 -7.00 10.74 -8.43
C MET A 51 -6.60 10.09 -7.10
N SER A 52 -5.31 10.15 -6.79
CA SER A 52 -4.73 9.64 -5.56
C SER A 52 -4.43 10.74 -4.54
N CYS A 53 -4.69 10.42 -3.28
CA CYS A 53 -4.38 11.23 -2.10
C CYS A 53 -3.58 10.40 -1.10
N LEU A 54 -2.55 11.01 -0.50
CA LEU A 54 -1.86 10.46 0.66
C LEU A 54 -2.77 10.58 1.88
N VAL A 55 -2.95 9.49 2.61
CA VAL A 55 -3.79 9.41 3.81
C VAL A 55 -2.95 9.39 5.08
N ALA A 56 -1.88 8.60 5.07
CA ALA A 56 -0.93 8.48 6.16
C ALA A 56 0.44 8.06 5.62
N ALA A 57 1.49 8.38 6.36
CA ALA A 57 2.85 7.93 6.09
C ALA A 57 3.63 7.84 7.40
N GLY A 58 4.70 7.06 7.41
CA GLY A 58 5.56 6.89 8.58
C GLY A 58 6.69 5.91 8.35
N GLU A 59 7.22 5.39 9.45
CA GLU A 59 8.36 4.48 9.45
C GLU A 59 8.04 3.17 10.20
N GLY A 60 8.91 2.18 10.06
CA GLY A 60 8.90 0.96 10.87
C GLY A 60 7.72 0.03 10.58
N TRP A 61 7.36 -0.13 9.31
CA TRP A 61 6.33 -1.06 8.87
C TRP A 61 6.71 -2.51 9.23
N ARG A 62 5.73 -3.27 9.71
CA ARG A 62 5.93 -4.69 10.06
C ARG A 62 4.75 -5.50 9.57
N PHE A 63 5.06 -6.59 8.88
CA PHE A 63 4.06 -7.61 8.61
C PHE A 63 3.81 -8.40 9.89
N LEU A 64 2.55 -8.44 10.33
CA LEU A 64 2.17 -9.35 11.40
C LEU A 64 2.20 -10.79 10.85
N PRO A 65 2.67 -11.76 11.65
CA PRO A 65 2.52 -13.17 11.32
C PRO A 65 1.04 -13.44 11.00
N ARG A 66 0.75 -14.05 9.84
CA ARG A 66 -0.62 -14.51 9.56
C ARG A 66 -0.90 -15.72 10.45
N THR A 67 -1.61 -15.49 11.55
CA THR A 67 -2.29 -16.57 12.28
C THR A 67 -3.64 -16.81 11.60
N ASP A 68 -3.63 -17.38 10.40
CA ASP A 68 -4.85 -17.90 9.79
C ASP A 68 -4.87 -19.43 9.94
N PRO A 69 -5.73 -19.99 10.81
CA PRO A 69 -5.88 -21.44 10.96
C PRO A 69 -6.36 -22.14 9.68
N ARG A 70 -6.87 -21.40 8.68
CA ARG A 70 -7.42 -21.94 7.43
C ARG A 70 -6.45 -21.85 6.25
N ILE A 71 -5.35 -21.13 6.40
CA ILE A 71 -4.26 -21.08 5.39
C ILE A 71 -3.09 -21.90 5.95
N GLY A 72 -3.30 -23.22 6.01
CA GLY A 72 -2.21 -24.18 6.13
C GLY A 72 -1.36 -24.22 4.85
N PRO A 73 -0.18 -24.86 4.88
CA PRO A 73 0.67 -24.97 3.69
C PRO A 73 -0.13 -25.63 2.57
N ARG A 74 -0.15 -24.99 1.39
CA ARG A 74 -0.51 -25.71 0.16
C ARG A 74 0.54 -26.80 -0.01
N ALA A 75 0.07 -28.06 -0.05
CA ALA A 75 0.87 -29.20 -0.47
C ALA A 75 1.51 -28.96 -1.85
#